data_AF-A0A533BEV0-F1
#
_entry.id   AF-A0A533BEV0-F1
#
_cell.length_a   1.000
_cell.length_b   1.000
_cell.length_c   1.000
_cell.angle_alpha   90.00
_cell.angle_beta   90.00
_cell.angle_gamma   90.00
#
_symmetry.space_group_name_H-M   'P 1'
#
loop_
_entity.id
_entity.type
_entity.pdbx_description
1 polymer ?
#
loop_
_entity_poly.entity_id
_entity_poly.type
_entity_poly.pdbx_seq_one_letter_code
_entity_poly.pdbx_strand_id
1 'polypeptide(L)'
;MTDRAITSKIIHALADYLKLDAASITESHHLRDDLGLDSVAVIELLFEIEERFKIQIPDQDLPGLSTVGSVAAYVQQRLAPTKPAPSHKPKKSAPTSKKKKKR
;
A
#
# COMPACT_ATOMS: atom_id res chain seq x y z
N MET A 1 13.11 -1.57 -15.87
CA MET A 1 13.57 -2.12 -14.57
C MET A 1 13.19 -1.18 -13.42
N THR A 2 11.94 -0.71 -13.33
CA THR A 2 11.53 0.37 -12.40
C THR A 2 10.63 -0.10 -11.26
N ASP A 3 9.92 -1.21 -11.41
CA ASP A 3 8.95 -1.76 -10.45
C ASP A 3 9.59 -2.11 -9.08
N ARG A 4 10.54 -3.04 -9.05
CA ARG A 4 11.18 -3.52 -7.81
C ARG A 4 11.87 -2.42 -6.99
N ALA A 5 12.40 -1.40 -7.68
CA ALA A 5 13.06 -0.27 -7.03
C ALA A 5 12.06 0.65 -6.29
N ILE A 6 10.85 0.81 -6.83
CA ILE A 6 9.79 1.61 -6.19
C ILE A 6 9.28 0.88 -4.95
N THR A 7 8.96 -0.41 -5.08
CA THR A 7 8.52 -1.23 -3.94
C THR A 7 9.55 -1.23 -2.82
N SER A 8 10.84 -1.43 -3.14
CA SER A 8 11.91 -1.45 -2.13
C SER A 8 12.03 -0.13 -1.38
N LYS A 9 11.82 1.02 -2.04
CA LYS A 9 11.84 2.35 -1.39
C LYS A 9 10.67 2.53 -0.42
N ILE A 10 9.48 2.06 -0.80
CA ILE A 10 8.28 2.12 0.04
C ILE A 10 8.44 1.22 1.26
N ILE A 11 8.91 -0.01 1.06
CA ILE A 11 9.21 -0.95 2.14
C ILE A 11 10.24 -0.36 3.11
N HIS A 12 11.32 0.25 2.60
CA HIS A 12 12.32 0.89 3.45
C HIS A 12 11.75 2.07 4.25
N ALA A 13 10.92 2.92 3.64
CA ALA A 13 10.28 4.03 4.34
C ALA A 13 9.37 3.53 5.47
N LEU A 14 8.59 2.47 5.20
CA LEU A 14 7.77 1.80 6.21
C LEU A 14 8.60 1.17 7.34
N ALA A 15 9.68 0.48 7.00
CA ALA A 15 10.59 -0.14 7.95
C ALA A 15 11.19 0.89 8.91
N ASP A 16 11.62 2.04 8.38
CA ASP A 16 12.18 3.14 9.16
C ASP A 16 11.11 3.78 10.07
N TYR A 17 9.92 4.05 9.52
CA TYR A 17 8.79 4.62 10.28
C TYR A 17 8.32 3.71 11.42
N LEU A 18 8.19 2.40 11.15
CA LEU A 18 7.72 1.40 12.12
C LEU A 18 8.83 0.88 13.03
N LYS A 19 10.10 1.22 12.76
CA LYS A 19 11.29 0.62 13.39
C LYS A 19 11.28 -0.91 13.31
N LEU A 20 10.87 -1.44 12.17
CA LEU A 20 10.84 -2.86 11.85
C LEU A 20 11.87 -3.19 10.77
N ASP A 21 12.17 -4.47 10.61
CA ASP A 21 13.05 -4.91 9.53
C ASP A 21 12.32 -4.89 8.19
N ALA A 22 12.97 -4.36 7.15
CA ALA A 22 12.43 -4.31 5.80
C ALA A 22 12.10 -5.70 5.24
N ALA A 23 12.81 -6.76 5.66
CA ALA A 23 12.52 -8.13 5.27
C ALA A 23 11.27 -8.71 5.97
N SER A 24 10.83 -8.11 7.08
CA SER A 24 9.57 -8.46 7.75
C SER A 24 8.34 -7.87 7.05
N ILE A 25 8.53 -6.88 6.18
CA ILE A 25 7.44 -6.19 5.49
C ILE A 25 7.34 -6.75 4.07
N THR A 26 6.13 -7.20 3.70
CA THR A 26 5.87 -7.67 2.35
C THR A 26 4.74 -6.88 1.69
N GLU A 27 4.68 -6.95 0.36
CA GLU A 27 3.65 -6.29 -0.45
C GLU A 27 2.21 -6.73 -0.11
N SER A 28 2.06 -7.91 0.51
CA SER A 28 0.76 -8.43 0.94
C SER A 28 0.30 -7.90 2.29
N HIS A 29 1.17 -7.25 3.09
CA HIS A 29 0.80 -6.72 4.39
C HIS A 29 -0.15 -5.53 4.23
N HIS A 30 -1.23 -5.56 5.02
CA HIS A 30 -2.09 -4.41 5.22
C HIS A 30 -1.41 -3.38 6.11
N LEU A 31 -1.43 -2.12 5.68
CA LEU A 31 -0.86 -1.00 6.40
C LEU A 31 -1.48 -0.85 7.79
N ARG A 32 -2.81 -0.97 7.88
CA ARG A 32 -3.54 -0.83 9.15
C ARG A 32 -3.64 -2.15 9.91
N ASP A 33 -4.12 -3.21 9.25
CA ASP A 33 -4.42 -4.48 9.92
C ASP A 33 -3.17 -5.30 10.27
N ASP A 34 -2.14 -5.33 9.43
CA ASP A 34 -0.93 -6.13 9.68
C ASP A 34 0.21 -5.31 10.28
N LEU A 35 0.46 -4.09 9.77
CA LEU A 35 1.53 -3.21 10.25
C LEU A 35 1.11 -2.30 11.40
N GLY A 36 -0.19 -2.26 11.73
CA GLY A 36 -0.70 -1.47 12.85
C GLY A 36 -0.60 0.04 12.64
N LEU A 37 -0.49 0.52 11.40
CA LEU A 37 -0.45 1.96 11.12
C LEU A 37 -1.81 2.59 11.43
N ASP A 38 -1.77 3.71 12.14
CA ASP A 38 -2.97 4.50 12.37
C ASP A 38 -3.41 5.20 11.07
N SER A 39 -4.67 5.62 11.04
CA SER A 39 -5.29 6.38 9.94
C SER A 39 -4.45 7.60 9.54
N VAL A 40 -3.87 8.29 10.54
CA VAL A 40 -3.00 9.46 10.34
C VAL A 40 -1.64 9.06 9.77
N ALA A 41 -1.03 8.01 10.33
CA ALA A 41 0.26 7.50 9.87
C ALA A 41 0.24 7.04 8.40
N VAL A 42 -0.87 6.43 7.96
CA VAL A 42 -1.06 6.06 6.56
C VAL A 42 -1.09 7.30 5.65
N ILE A 43 -1.76 8.38 6.07
CA ILE A 43 -1.83 9.63 5.30
C ILE A 43 -0.45 10.30 5.22
N GLU A 44 0.29 10.35 6.33
CA GLU A 44 1.67 10.89 6.37
C GLU A 44 2.59 10.13 5.41
N LEU A 45 2.55 8.80 5.44
CA LEU A 45 3.34 7.95 4.55
C LEU A 45 3.01 8.21 3.08
N LEU A 46 1.72 8.32 2.75
CA LEU A 46 1.29 8.59 1.38
C LEU A 46 1.75 9.97 0.91
N PHE A 47 1.70 10.98 1.77
CA PHE A 47 2.18 12.33 1.46
C PHE A 47 3.69 12.33 1.18
N GLU A 48 4.47 11.59 1.99
CA GLU A 48 5.91 11.44 1.75
C GLU A 48 6.21 10.74 0.41
N ILE A 49 5.41 9.73 0.06
CA ILE A 49 5.50 9.03 -1.24
C ILE A 49 5.13 9.99 -2.39
N GLU A 50 4.07 10.78 -2.26
CA GLU A 50 3.67 11.80 -3.24
C GLU A 50 4.81 12.78 -3.53
N GLU A 51 5.42 13.35 -2.49
CA GLU A 51 6.54 14.28 -2.63
C GLU A 51 7.78 13.60 -3.24
N ARG A 52 8.14 12.41 -2.75
CA ARG A 52 9.32 11.67 -3.24
C ARG A 52 9.22 11.30 -4.71
N PHE A 53 8.03 10.92 -5.18
CA PHE A 53 7.81 10.48 -6.56
C PHE A 53 7.19 11.56 -7.46
N LYS A 54 6.87 12.74 -6.90
CA LYS A 54 6.18 13.85 -7.58
C LYS A 54 4.89 13.42 -8.25
N ILE A 55 4.08 12.64 -7.53
CA ILE A 55 2.75 12.19 -7.96
C ILE A 55 1.66 12.83 -7.11
N GLN A 56 0.40 12.68 -7.51
CA GLN A 56 -0.76 13.04 -6.69
C GLN A 56 -1.69 11.83 -6.55
N ILE A 57 -2.08 11.54 -5.31
CA ILE A 57 -3.02 10.51 -4.91
C ILE A 57 -4.27 11.26 -4.40
N PRO A 58 -5.40 11.19 -5.12
CA PRO A 58 -6.63 11.81 -4.67
C PRO A 58 -7.20 11.07 -3.45
N ASP A 59 -7.91 11.78 -2.58
CA ASP A 59 -8.55 11.22 -1.38
C ASP A 59 -9.47 10.03 -1.69
N GLN A 60 -10.06 9.99 -2.88
CA GLN A 60 -10.93 8.92 -3.33
C GLN A 60 -10.20 7.59 -3.54
N ASP A 61 -8.91 7.63 -3.85
CA ASP A 61 -8.09 6.43 -4.05
C ASP A 61 -7.46 5.93 -2.73
N LEU A 62 -7.32 6.78 -1.70
CA LEU A 62 -6.83 6.42 -0.36
C LEU A 62 -7.46 5.13 0.22
N PRO A 63 -8.80 4.93 0.21
CA PRO A 63 -9.40 3.71 0.72
C PRO A 63 -8.99 2.44 -0.05
N GLY A 64 -8.56 2.57 -1.31
CA GLY A 64 -8.02 1.46 -2.11
C GLY A 64 -6.55 1.12 -1.81
N LEU A 65 -5.84 2.02 -1.12
CA LEU A 65 -4.41 1.91 -0.81
C LEU A 65 -4.19 1.30 0.58
N SER A 66 -4.78 0.14 0.82
CA SER A 66 -4.74 -0.51 2.14
C SER A 66 -3.50 -1.38 2.38
N THR A 67 -2.79 -1.79 1.33
CA THR A 67 -1.62 -2.69 1.39
C THR A 67 -0.40 -2.05 0.76
N VAL A 68 0.80 -2.51 1.19
CA VAL A 68 2.09 -2.04 0.67
C VAL A 68 2.17 -2.23 -0.86
N GLY A 69 1.72 -3.38 -1.36
CA GLY A 69 1.69 -3.68 -2.79
C GLY A 69 0.74 -2.78 -3.58
N SER A 70 -0.42 -2.44 -3.02
CA SER A 70 -1.36 -1.51 -3.67
C SER A 70 -0.75 -0.12 -3.82
N VAL A 71 -0.05 0.38 -2.79
CA VAL A 71 0.66 1.67 -2.86
C VAL A 71 1.78 1.61 -3.89
N ALA A 72 2.62 0.57 -3.86
CA ALA A 72 3.70 0.42 -4.82
C ALA A 72 3.20 0.36 -6.27
N ALA A 73 2.17 -0.44 -6.54
CA ALA A 73 1.55 -0.54 -7.86
C ALA A 73 0.95 0.80 -8.32
N TYR A 74 0.33 1.55 -7.41
CA TYR A 74 -0.23 2.87 -7.71
C TYR A 74 0.86 3.86 -8.14
N VAL A 75 1.95 3.93 -7.38
CA VAL A 75 3.09 4.79 -7.67
C VAL A 75 3.72 4.41 -9.01
N GLN A 76 3.89 3.11 -9.26
CA GLN A 76 4.44 2.63 -10.53
C GLN A 76 3.57 3.01 -11.73
N GLN A 77 2.24 2.88 -11.63
CA GLN A 77 1.33 3.28 -12.70
C GLN A 77 1.40 4.77 -12.99
N ARG A 78 1.55 5.61 -11.95
CA ARG A 78 1.68 7.06 -12.10
C ARG A 78 3.01 7.48 -12.73
N LEU A 79 4.08 6.74 -12.46
CA LEU A 79 5.41 7.01 -13.01
C LEU A 79 5.62 6.47 -14.43
N ALA A 80 4.81 5.51 -14.87
CA ALA A 80 4.80 5.05 -16.26
C ALA A 80 3.98 6.05 -17.12
N PRO A 81 4.58 6.75 -18.10
CA PRO A 81 3.96 7.88 -18.80
C PRO A 81 2.86 7.50 -19.82
N THR A 82 2.14 6.39 -19.64
CA THR A 82 1.10 5.97 -20.58
C THR A 82 -0.13 5.42 -19.86
N LYS A 83 -1.19 6.24 -19.87
CA LYS A 83 -2.64 5.92 -19.78
C LYS A 83 -3.33 6.27 -18.44
N PRO A 84 -4.46 7.02 -18.48
CA PRO A 84 -5.12 7.54 -17.28
C PRO A 84 -5.97 6.48 -16.58
N ALA A 85 -5.90 6.49 -15.25
CA ALA A 85 -6.84 5.93 -14.26
C ALA A 85 -7.11 4.41 -14.27
N PRO A 86 -6.71 3.67 -13.20
CA PRO A 86 -7.40 2.44 -12.87
C PRO A 86 -8.75 2.78 -12.24
N SER A 87 -9.82 2.53 -12.98
CA SER A 87 -11.17 2.43 -12.41
C SER A 87 -11.15 1.40 -11.27
N HIS A 88 -11.72 1.79 -10.13
CA HIS A 88 -11.96 0.96 -8.96
C HIS A 88 -12.41 -0.48 -9.31
N LYS A 89 -11.58 -1.47 -8.94
CA LYS A 89 -12.05 -2.76 -8.38
C LYS A 89 -10.90 -3.64 -7.89
N PRO A 90 -10.76 -3.86 -6.57
CA PRO A 90 -10.51 -5.19 -6.06
C PRO A 90 -11.88 -5.85 -5.87
N LYS A 91 -12.36 -6.56 -6.91
CA LYS A 91 -13.42 -7.55 -6.71
C LYS A 91 -12.75 -8.75 -6.02
N LYS A 92 -12.78 -8.80 -4.68
CA LYS A 92 -13.13 -9.98 -3.86
C LYS A 92 -12.90 -9.75 -2.35
N SER A 93 -14.04 -9.59 -1.66
CA SER A 93 -14.42 -10.27 -0.41
C SER A 93 -13.73 -9.92 0.93
N ALA A 94 -14.41 -9.10 1.73
CA ALA A 94 -14.75 -9.45 3.12
C ALA A 94 -15.82 -10.59 3.11
N PRO A 95 -16.13 -11.36 4.19
CA PRO A 95 -15.93 -11.06 5.62
C PRO A 95 -15.58 -12.25 6.57
N THR A 96 -15.33 -11.93 7.84
CA THR A 96 -15.73 -12.66 9.08
C THR A 96 -15.16 -14.04 9.47
N SER A 97 -14.63 -14.06 10.70
CA SER A 97 -14.71 -15.09 11.75
C SER A 97 -15.80 -16.19 11.63
N LYS A 98 -15.43 -17.37 12.16
CA LYS A 98 -16.20 -18.46 12.84
C LYS A 98 -16.35 -19.83 12.14
N LYS A 99 -15.82 -20.82 12.88
CA LYS A 99 -16.31 -22.19 13.15
C LYS A 99 -15.76 -23.32 12.27
N LYS A 100 -14.74 -24.02 12.79
CA LYS A 100 -14.22 -25.30 12.28
C LYS A 100 -14.28 -26.36 13.39
N LYS A 101 -15.03 -27.45 13.12
CA LYS A 101 -15.12 -28.82 13.72
C LYS A 101 -16.61 -29.19 13.91
N LYS A 102 -17.26 -30.01 13.06
CA LYS A 102 -16.98 -31.42 12.62
C LYS A 102 -16.95 -32.30 13.88
N ARG A 103 -17.92 -33.17 14.20
CA ARG A 103 -18.80 -34.06 13.42
C ARG A 103 -20.11 -34.27 14.19
#